data_AF-A0A7C1VUE6-F1
#
_entry.id   AF-A0A7C1VUE6-F1
#
_cell.length_a   1.000
_cell.length_b   1.000
_cell.length_c   1.000
_cell.angle_alpha   90.00
_cell.angle_beta   90.00
_cell.angle_gamma   90.00
#
_symmetry.space_group_name_H-M   'P 1'
#
loop_
_entity.id
_entity.type
_entity.pdbx_description
1 polymer ?
#
loop_
_entity_poly.entity_id
_entity_poly.type
_entity_poly.pdbx_seq_one_letter_code
_entity_poly.pdbx_strand_id
1 'polypeptide(L)'
;MGIDLILLPIDHYDQNWGFSHTLLSVDRSSDLFDIIRKLPSFDVPGKFSSFTSKDDKYEEPHYGNTIEDCYGEKIKFVEIKKLLNLKDHPHIKDGYHNSAIWAYLEKLPENMKIALFWA
;
A
#
# COMPACT_ATOMS: atom_id res chain seq x y z
N MET A 1 1.63 -19.27 -8.38
CA MET A 1 0.80 -18.47 -7.46
C MET A 1 1.14 -17.01 -7.75
N GLY A 2 0.16 -16.19 -8.12
CA GLY A 2 0.39 -14.80 -8.47
C GLY A 2 0.40 -13.94 -7.21
N ILE A 3 1.49 -13.21 -7.00
CA ILE A 3 1.65 -12.27 -5.90
C ILE A 3 0.63 -11.14 -6.08
N ASP A 4 -0.13 -10.82 -5.04
CA ASP A 4 -1.01 -9.65 -4.97
C ASP A 4 -0.31 -8.50 -4.25
N LEU A 5 -0.65 -7.26 -4.61
CA LEU A 5 -0.14 -6.05 -3.94
C LEU A 5 -1.29 -5.21 -3.42
N ILE A 6 -1.27 -4.91 -2.13
CA ILE A 6 -2.15 -3.95 -1.49
C ILE A 6 -1.30 -2.76 -1.03
N LEU A 7 -1.66 -1.57 -1.50
CA LEU A 7 -1.06 -0.32 -1.02
C LEU A 7 -1.83 0.17 0.20
N LEU A 8 -1.07 0.52 1.25
CA LEU A 8 -1.58 0.96 2.53
C LEU A 8 -1.11 2.40 2.81
N PRO A 9 -1.88 3.44 2.43
CA PRO A 9 -1.55 4.81 2.79
C PRO A 9 -1.45 4.99 4.30
N ILE A 10 -0.30 5.46 4.78
CA ILE A 10 -0.06 5.62 6.21
C ILE A 10 -0.63 6.98 6.66
N ASP A 11 -1.86 6.96 7.17
CA ASP A 11 -2.62 8.13 7.64
C ASP A 11 -1.97 8.80 8.86
N HIS A 12 -1.39 8.01 9.76
CA HIS A 12 -0.63 8.48 10.91
C HIS A 12 0.70 7.76 10.98
N TYR A 13 1.79 8.53 11.12
CA TYR A 13 3.14 8.00 11.25
C TYR A 13 3.90 8.76 12.33
N ASP A 14 4.33 8.04 13.36
CA ASP A 14 5.40 8.45 14.26
C ASP A 14 6.56 7.44 14.21
N GLN A 15 7.65 7.70 14.92
CA GLN A 15 8.84 6.82 14.89
C GLN A 15 8.59 5.41 15.44
N ASN A 16 7.53 5.22 16.24
CA ASN A 16 7.21 4.01 16.97
C ASN A 16 5.91 3.34 16.52
N TRP A 17 5.05 4.05 15.79
CA TRP A 17 3.72 3.62 15.41
C TRP A 17 3.30 4.17 14.05
N GLY A 18 2.63 3.34 13.25
CA GLY A 18 1.96 3.76 12.03
C GLY A 18 0.56 3.17 11.90
N PHE A 19 -0.29 3.83 11.14
CA PHE A 19 -1.69 3.44 10.96
C PHE A 19 -2.15 3.66 9.51
N SER A 20 -2.93 2.71 8.98
CA SER A 20 -3.55 2.79 7.66
C SER A 20 -5.01 2.33 7.72
N HIS A 21 -5.94 3.22 7.42
CA HIS A 21 -7.36 2.88 7.27
C HIS A 21 -7.67 2.37 5.86
N THR A 22 -6.96 2.89 4.86
CA THR A 22 -7.27 2.66 3.44
C THR A 22 -6.53 1.42 2.91
N LEU A 23 -7.21 0.58 2.13
CA LEU A 23 -6.63 -0.53 1.39
C LEU A 23 -6.83 -0.30 -0.11
N LEU A 24 -5.75 -0.33 -0.91
CA LEU A 24 -5.82 -0.16 -2.36
C LEU A 24 -5.21 -1.39 -3.04
N SER A 25 -6.06 -2.30 -3.49
CA SER A 25 -5.63 -3.53 -4.18
C SER A 25 -5.23 -3.22 -5.62
N VAL A 26 -3.95 -3.42 -5.95
CA VAL A 26 -3.42 -3.15 -7.30
C VAL A 26 -3.68 -4.36 -8.20
N ASP A 27 -4.16 -4.13 -9.42
CA ASP A 27 -4.33 -5.20 -10.39
C ASP A 27 -2.98 -5.84 -10.72
N ARG A 28 -2.97 -7.17 -10.78
CA ARG A 28 -1.76 -7.97 -11.01
C ARG A 28 -1.06 -7.57 -12.29
N SER A 29 0.21 -7.21 -12.14
CA SER A 29 1.14 -7.00 -13.25
C SER A 29 2.55 -7.33 -12.80
N SER A 30 3.15 -8.36 -13.38
CA SER A 30 4.53 -8.80 -13.05
C SER A 30 5.53 -7.67 -13.20
N ASP A 31 5.48 -6.98 -14.33
CA ASP A 31 6.46 -5.97 -14.70
C ASP A 31 6.35 -4.74 -13.80
N LEU A 32 5.12 -4.32 -13.49
CA LEU A 32 4.88 -3.22 -12.54
C LEU A 32 5.35 -3.61 -11.13
N PHE A 33 5.04 -4.81 -10.67
CA PHE A 33 5.37 -5.25 -9.31
C PHE A 33 6.87 -5.40 -9.12
N ASP A 34 7.60 -5.87 -10.13
CA ASP A 34 9.06 -5.92 -10.14
C ASP A 34 9.70 -4.53 -10.07
N ILE A 35 9.09 -3.52 -10.71
CA ILE A 35 9.55 -2.13 -10.60
C ILE A 35 9.28 -1.60 -9.18
N ILE A 36 8.08 -1.82 -8.65
CA ILE A 36 7.69 -1.38 -7.30
C ILE A 36 8.61 -1.99 -6.23
N ARG A 37 8.94 -3.28 -6.33
CA ARG A 37 9.87 -3.98 -5.41
C ARG A 37 11.28 -3.38 -5.39
N LYS A 38 11.70 -2.74 -6.49
CA LYS A 38 13.02 -2.12 -6.62
C LYS A 38 13.05 -0.66 -6.19
N LEU A 39 11.90 -0.07 -5.84
CA LEU A 39 11.87 1.30 -5.35
C LEU A 39 12.61 1.43 -4.01
N PRO A 40 13.27 2.58 -3.75
CA PRO A 40 13.84 2.84 -2.43
C PRO A 40 12.74 2.78 -1.36
N SER A 41 12.89 1.83 -0.44
CA SER A 41 11.90 1.53 0.60
C SER A 41 12.55 1.45 1.97
N PHE A 42 11.77 1.70 3.01
CA PHE A 42 12.19 1.62 4.40
C PHE A 42 11.25 0.70 5.17
N ASP A 43 11.74 0.11 6.25
CA ASP A 43 10.91 -0.69 7.14
C ASP A 43 9.80 0.15 7.79
N VAL A 44 8.61 -0.41 7.93
CA VAL A 44 7.57 0.18 8.79
C VAL A 44 8.01 0.22 10.27
N PRO A 45 7.45 1.12 11.10
CA PRO A 45 7.70 1.14 12.53
C PRO A 45 7.38 -0.21 13.17
N GLY A 46 8.00 -0.50 14.32
CA GLY A 46 7.80 -1.78 15.04
C GLY A 46 6.36 -2.05 15.51
N LYS A 47 5.48 -1.05 15.38
CA LYS A 47 4.03 -1.20 15.52
C LYS A 47 3.39 -0.54 14.30
N PHE A 48 2.67 -1.32 13.50
CA PHE A 48 1.90 -0.80 12.38
C PHE A 48 0.53 -1.45 12.38
N SER A 49 -0.53 -0.66 12.34
CA SER A 49 -1.89 -1.18 12.33
C SER A 49 -2.62 -0.83 11.05
N SER A 50 -3.26 -1.82 10.42
CA SER A 50 -4.09 -1.58 9.24
C SER A 50 -5.52 -2.07 9.45
N PHE A 51 -6.44 -1.53 8.67
CA PHE A 51 -7.79 -2.06 8.54
C PHE A 51 -7.74 -3.54 8.10
N THR A 52 -8.53 -4.39 8.75
CA THR A 52 -8.60 -5.83 8.47
C THR A 52 -9.99 -6.27 8.04
N SER A 53 -11.03 -5.82 8.72
CA SER A 53 -12.41 -6.17 8.42
C SER A 53 -13.40 -5.19 9.04
N LYS A 54 -14.69 -5.41 8.79
CA LYS A 54 -15.78 -4.80 9.56
C LYS A 54 -16.57 -5.89 10.28
N ASP A 55 -17.21 -5.53 11.39
CA ASP A 55 -18.22 -6.38 12.00
C ASP A 55 -19.48 -6.47 11.12
N ASP A 56 -20.07 -7.67 11.03
CA ASP A 56 -21.26 -7.92 10.20
C ASP A 56 -22.53 -7.28 10.76
N LYS A 57 -22.54 -6.92 12.06
CA LYS A 57 -23.74 -6.43 12.76
C LYS A 57 -23.78 -4.92 12.91
N TYR A 58 -22.63 -4.30 13.18
CA TYR A 58 -22.53 -2.86 13.45
C TYR A 58 -21.67 -2.09 12.43
N GLU A 59 -21.10 -2.79 11.44
CA GLU A 59 -20.18 -2.24 10.42
C GLU A 59 -18.95 -1.53 11.01
N GLU A 60 -18.63 -1.81 12.28
CA GLU A 60 -17.50 -1.20 12.97
C GLU A 60 -16.16 -1.69 12.37
N PRO A 61 -15.21 -0.79 12.07
CA PRO A 61 -13.94 -1.18 11.48
C PRO A 61 -13.04 -1.84 12.53
N HIS A 62 -12.51 -3.00 12.18
CA HIS A 62 -11.47 -3.69 12.93
C HIS A 62 -10.08 -3.38 12.35
N TYR A 63 -9.11 -3.30 13.25
CA TYR A 63 -7.71 -3.05 12.91
C TYR A 63 -6.83 -4.14 13.51
N GLY A 64 -5.84 -4.59 12.76
CA GLY A 64 -4.86 -5.60 13.16
C GLY A 64 -3.45 -5.04 13.14
N ASN A 65 -2.52 -5.74 13.79
CA ASN A 65 -1.09 -5.47 13.66
C ASN A 65 -0.58 -6.07 12.34
N THR A 66 -0.01 -5.25 11.48
CA THR A 66 0.32 -5.59 10.09
C THR A 66 1.79 -5.27 9.82
N ILE A 67 2.68 -5.95 10.53
CA ILE A 67 4.14 -5.75 10.44
C ILE A 67 4.82 -6.68 9.44
N GLU A 68 4.16 -7.79 9.09
CA GLU A 68 4.62 -8.80 8.15
C GLU A 68 3.57 -9.00 7.05
N ASP A 69 4.03 -9.32 5.85
CA ASP A 69 3.19 -9.69 4.72
C ASP A 69 2.78 -11.18 4.76
N CYS A 70 2.03 -11.65 3.77
CA CYS A 70 1.56 -13.05 3.75
C CYS A 70 2.69 -14.09 3.62
N TYR A 71 3.91 -13.66 3.31
CA TYR A 71 5.10 -14.50 3.17
C TYR A 71 5.99 -14.46 4.42
N GLY A 72 5.61 -13.70 5.45
CA GLY A 72 6.39 -13.49 6.66
C GLY A 72 7.53 -12.50 6.49
N GLU A 73 7.56 -11.74 5.39
CA GLU A 73 8.53 -10.66 5.22
C GLU A 73 8.03 -9.40 5.89
N LYS A 74 8.95 -8.65 6.51
CA LYS A 74 8.61 -7.37 7.11
C LYS A 74 8.14 -6.39 6.04
N ILE A 75 6.99 -5.78 6.28
CA ILE A 75 6.41 -4.79 5.35
C ILE A 75 7.31 -3.57 5.29
N LYS A 76 7.44 -3.05 4.07
CA LYS A 76 8.20 -1.85 3.78
C LYS A 76 7.27 -0.75 3.29
N PHE A 77 7.65 0.49 3.54
CA PHE A 77 6.99 1.64 2.95
C PHE A 77 7.86 2.33 1.90
N VAL A 78 7.18 2.98 0.96
CA VAL A 78 7.75 3.89 -0.03
C VAL A 78 7.07 5.25 0.08
N GLU A 79 7.76 6.30 -0.36
CA GLU A 79 7.12 7.63 -0.45
C GLU A 79 6.20 7.70 -1.66
N ILE A 80 5.04 8.36 -1.53
CA ILE A 80 4.06 8.52 -2.63
C ILE A 80 4.73 9.04 -3.90
N LYS A 81 5.59 10.06 -3.80
CA LYS A 81 6.30 10.63 -4.95
C LYS A 81 7.05 9.59 -5.80
N LYS A 82 7.52 8.48 -5.20
CA LYS A 82 8.21 7.40 -5.93
C LYS A 82 7.23 6.54 -6.72
N LEU A 83 6.04 6.29 -6.19
CA LEU A 83 4.97 5.59 -6.89
C LEU A 83 4.38 6.45 -8.03
N LEU A 84 4.24 7.76 -7.81
CA LEU A 84 3.70 8.68 -8.82
C LEU A 84 4.59 8.80 -10.06
N ASN A 85 5.90 8.54 -9.94
CA ASN A 85 6.80 8.44 -11.09
C ASN A 85 6.44 7.29 -12.05
N LEU A 86 5.61 6.34 -11.62
CA LEU A 86 5.16 5.21 -12.43
C LEU A 86 3.84 5.48 -13.16
N LYS A 87 3.21 6.66 -13.00
CA LYS A 87 1.86 6.93 -13.52
C LYS A 87 1.69 6.69 -15.03
N ASP A 88 2.75 6.89 -15.81
CA ASP A 88 2.75 6.73 -17.26
C ASP A 88 3.06 5.28 -17.70
N HIS A 89 3.28 4.36 -16.76
CA HIS A 89 3.51 2.94 -17.05
C HIS A 89 2.25 2.34 -17.73
N PRO A 90 2.38 1.51 -18.78
CA PRO A 90 1.22 0.96 -19.51
C PRO A 90 0.17 0.28 -18.59
N HIS A 91 0.61 -0.54 -17.64
CA HIS A 91 -0.29 -1.21 -16.67
C HIS A 91 -1.03 -0.28 -15.70
N ILE A 92 -0.63 0.99 -15.60
CA ILE A 92 -1.32 2.02 -14.82
C ILE A 92 -2.18 2.88 -15.75
N LYS A 93 -1.58 3.38 -16.83
CA LYS A 93 -2.24 4.27 -17.79
C LYS A 93 -3.41 3.62 -18.52
N ASP A 94 -3.24 2.37 -18.95
CA ASP A 94 -4.23 1.67 -19.77
C ASP A 94 -5.19 0.81 -18.92
N GLY A 95 -4.85 0.57 -17.64
CA GLY A 95 -5.67 -0.18 -16.69
C GLY A 95 -6.58 0.75 -15.89
N TYR A 96 -7.90 0.69 -16.09
CA TYR A 96 -8.84 1.61 -15.44
C TYR A 96 -8.76 1.61 -13.91
N HIS A 97 -8.60 0.43 -13.29
CA HIS A 97 -8.57 0.29 -11.84
C HIS A 97 -7.25 0.84 -11.26
N ASN A 98 -6.11 0.43 -11.83
CA ASN A 98 -4.81 0.99 -11.45
C ASN A 98 -4.74 2.50 -11.71
N SER A 99 -5.29 2.99 -12.83
CA SER A 99 -5.38 4.42 -13.11
C SER A 99 -6.14 5.17 -12.01
N ALA A 100 -7.27 4.63 -11.54
CA ALA A 100 -8.04 5.21 -10.44
C ALA A 100 -7.26 5.25 -9.12
N ILE A 101 -6.51 4.17 -8.81
CA ILE A 101 -5.63 4.12 -7.63
C ILE A 101 -4.56 5.21 -7.72
N TRP A 102 -3.90 5.37 -8.87
CA TRP A 102 -2.87 6.40 -9.05
C TRP A 102 -3.46 7.81 -9.01
N ALA A 103 -4.65 8.04 -9.56
CA ALA A 103 -5.35 9.31 -9.46
C ALA A 103 -5.71 9.66 -8.00
N TYR A 104 -6.04 8.67 -7.17
CA TYR A 104 -6.20 8.86 -5.73
C TYR A 104 -4.88 9.25 -5.06
N LEU A 105 -3.79 8.54 -5.35
CA LEU A 105 -2.46 8.84 -4.81
C LEU A 105 -1.98 10.25 -5.19
N GLU A 106 -2.32 10.75 -6.38
CA GLU A 106 -2.00 12.12 -6.82
C GLU A 106 -2.70 13.21 -5.98
N LYS A 107 -3.75 12.88 -5.22
CA LYS A 107 -4.45 13.81 -4.32
C LYS A 107 -3.88 13.81 -2.89
N LEU A 108 -3.01 12.88 -2.57
CA LEU A 108 -2.39 12.78 -1.26
C LEU A 108 -1.10 13.62 -1.17
N PRO A 109 -0.64 13.99 0.04
CA PRO A 109 0.64 14.68 0.21
C PRO A 109 1.80 13.86 -0.36
N GLU A 110 2.67 14.47 -1.17
CA GLU A 110 3.75 13.77 -1.87
C GLU A 110 4.76 13.08 -0.93
N ASN A 111 4.89 13.58 0.30
CA ASN A 111 5.75 13.06 1.37
C ASN A 111 5.07 11.98 2.23
N MET A 112 3.80 11.68 1.99
CA MET A 112 3.11 10.60 2.67
C MET A 112 3.75 9.26 2.28
N LYS A 113 3.71 8.32 3.22
CA LYS A 113 4.28 6.98 3.07
C LYS A 113 3.17 6.00 2.73
N ILE A 114 3.49 5.03 1.88
CA ILE A 114 2.62 3.94 1.48
C ILE A 114 3.31 2.64 1.88
N ALA A 115 2.70 1.85 2.76
CA ALA A 115 3.20 0.50 3.05
C ALA A 115 2.79 -0.46 1.92
N LEU A 116 3.69 -1.39 1.58
CA LEU A 116 3.54 -2.37 0.51
C LEU A 116 3.24 -3.73 1.13
N PHE A 117 1.97 -4.14 1.08
CA PHE A 117 1.54 -5.44 1.60
C PHE A 117 1.42 -6.44 0.46
N TRP A 118 2.26 -7.49 0.47
CA TRP A 118 2.25 -8.55 -0.54
C TRP A 118 1.42 -9.74 -0.04
N ALA A 119 0.44 -10.15 -0.85
CA ALA A 119 -0.48 -11.26 -0.54
C ALA A 119 -0.34 -12.44 -1.51
#